data_AF-A0A084VD75-F1
#
_entry.id   AF-A0A084VD75-F1
#
_cell.length_a   1.000
_cell.length_b   1.000
_cell.length_c   1.000
_cell.angle_alpha   90.00
_cell.angle_beta   90.00
_cell.angle_gamma   90.00
#
_symmetry.space_group_name_H-M   'P 1'
#
loop_
_entity.id
_entity.type
_entity.pdbx_description
1 polymer ?
#
loop_
_entity_poly.entity_id
_entity_poly.type
_entity_poly.pdbx_seq_one_letter_code
_entity_poly.pdbx_strand_id
1 'polypeptide(L)'
;MTVNVVNNSLQVYWENVDYKKYYLVLAGHGNVIYFHKKGEGNFEYWENSKQYVYEVIKPTRSSSFNQTGIRFNRSELDWVGNVKNHGYYVHMTTPAGIVVKTYCMRAYPTWMNDYKSQIGDISLNQLFIPGTYQSASYMTEVSAVDYEIKHKYSITQGWEDVRSQLRLGARYLDIRVGRYTNKDVPYWTANSIVKMHLLRQILEQVRKFVEETNEIVIFDIHGFTVGLDRIDDHETLIDYIRERIGYLMVSPSIGWDGTLNQIWATGKRIIVCYANAEVVNLYPYHLWPTTHHRLADVDDKIQLKNYLYNKQSTYR
;
A
#
# COMPACT_ATOMS: atom_id res chain seq x y z
N MET A 1 -13.04 -15.48 2.09
CA MET A 1 -13.43 -14.51 3.15
C MET A 1 -12.20 -13.73 3.54
N THR A 2 -12.33 -12.42 3.72
CA THR A 2 -11.23 -11.52 4.03
C THR A 2 -11.69 -10.47 5.04
N VAL A 3 -10.74 -9.97 5.81
CA VAL A 3 -10.91 -8.75 6.61
C VAL A 3 -10.12 -7.66 5.92
N ASN A 4 -10.82 -6.59 5.54
CA ASN A 4 -10.27 -5.45 4.83
C ASN A 4 -10.47 -4.18 5.67
N VAL A 5 -9.73 -3.12 5.35
CA VAL A 5 -9.93 -1.79 5.92
C VAL A 5 -10.58 -0.92 4.85
N VAL A 6 -11.73 -0.33 5.18
CA VAL A 6 -12.48 0.58 4.30
C VAL A 6 -12.88 1.79 5.13
N ASN A 7 -12.45 2.99 4.72
CA ASN A 7 -12.73 4.24 5.42
C ASN A 7 -12.38 4.19 6.92
N ASN A 8 -11.20 3.65 7.26
CA ASN A 8 -10.72 3.44 8.64
C ASN A 8 -11.56 2.47 9.50
N SER A 9 -12.47 1.71 8.89
CA SER A 9 -13.27 0.71 9.58
C SER A 9 -13.05 -0.67 8.98
N LEU A 10 -13.07 -1.70 9.83
CA LEU A 10 -12.97 -3.07 9.37
C LEU A 10 -14.21 -3.47 8.57
N GLN A 11 -13.97 -4.14 7.45
CA GLN A 11 -15.00 -4.74 6.63
C GLN A 11 -14.72 -6.23 6.50
N VAL A 12 -15.72 -7.05 6.79
CA VAL A 12 -15.66 -8.50 6.58
C VAL A 12 -16.34 -8.81 5.26
N TYR A 13 -15.59 -9.33 4.29
CA TYR A 13 -16.11 -9.79 3.01
C TYR A 13 -16.13 -11.32 2.96
N TRP A 14 -17.21 -11.90 2.44
CA TRP A 14 -17.34 -13.34 2.24
C TRP A 14 -17.94 -13.67 0.88
N GLU A 15 -17.60 -14.87 0.42
CA GLU A 15 -18.05 -15.42 -0.85
C GLU A 15 -18.34 -16.91 -0.65
N ASN A 16 -19.42 -17.39 -1.27
CA ASN A 16 -19.83 -18.80 -1.27
C ASN A 16 -19.98 -19.42 0.14
N VAL A 17 -20.47 -18.64 1.12
CA VAL A 17 -20.78 -19.12 2.47
C VAL A 17 -22.20 -19.67 2.54
N ASP A 18 -22.41 -20.84 3.15
CA ASP A 18 -23.74 -21.35 3.49
C ASP A 18 -24.31 -20.55 4.67
N TYR A 19 -24.89 -19.39 4.36
CA TYR A 19 -25.36 -18.39 5.33
C TYR A 19 -26.48 -18.90 6.25
N LYS A 20 -27.10 -20.04 5.93
CA LYS A 20 -28.09 -20.69 6.81
C LYS A 20 -27.44 -21.50 7.92
N LYS A 21 -26.19 -21.92 7.75
CA LYS A 21 -25.47 -22.80 8.69
C LYS A 21 -24.42 -22.09 9.53
N TYR A 22 -23.92 -20.94 9.07
CA TYR A 22 -22.73 -20.36 9.67
C TYR A 22 -22.93 -18.92 10.13
N TYR A 23 -22.26 -18.60 11.24
CA TYR A 23 -22.01 -17.25 11.73
C TYR A 23 -20.56 -16.87 11.44
N LEU A 24 -20.28 -15.57 11.36
CA LEU A 24 -18.92 -15.05 11.27
C LEU A 24 -18.62 -14.27 12.54
N VAL A 25 -17.53 -14.63 13.23
CA VAL A 25 -17.12 -13.97 14.47
C VAL A 25 -15.83 -13.22 14.19
N LEU A 26 -15.90 -11.89 14.20
CA LEU A 26 -14.73 -11.02 14.12
C LEU A 26 -14.10 -10.91 15.51
N ALA A 27 -12.84 -11.30 15.65
CA ALA A 27 -12.13 -11.38 16.92
C ALA A 27 -10.66 -10.93 16.79
N GLY A 28 -10.03 -10.75 17.94
CA GLY A 28 -8.61 -10.43 18.06
C GLY A 28 -7.67 -11.59 17.70
N HIS A 29 -6.37 -11.40 17.96
CA HIS A 29 -5.34 -12.32 17.51
C HIS A 29 -5.44 -13.74 18.07
N GLY A 30 -5.24 -14.76 17.21
CA GLY A 30 -4.98 -16.15 17.61
C GLY A 30 -5.93 -17.20 17.00
N ASN A 31 -5.55 -18.47 17.11
CA ASN A 31 -6.39 -19.58 16.66
C ASN A 31 -7.40 -19.95 17.74
N VAL A 32 -8.68 -19.88 17.39
CA VAL A 32 -9.79 -20.35 18.22
C VAL A 32 -10.48 -21.52 17.55
N ILE A 33 -10.81 -22.52 18.35
CA ILE A 33 -11.56 -23.72 17.92
C ILE A 33 -13.04 -23.65 18.33
N TYR A 34 -13.37 -22.81 19.31
CA TYR A 34 -14.71 -22.72 19.89
C TYR A 34 -14.99 -21.36 20.55
N PHE A 35 -16.21 -20.87 20.40
CA PHE A 35 -16.75 -19.71 21.11
C PHE A 35 -17.98 -20.13 21.93
N HIS A 36 -18.06 -19.67 23.17
CA HIS A 36 -19.24 -19.89 24.00
C HIS A 36 -20.32 -18.90 23.61
N LYS A 37 -21.51 -19.41 23.30
CA LYS A 37 -22.70 -18.59 23.13
C LYS A 37 -23.30 -18.33 24.51
N LYS A 38 -23.40 -17.05 24.90
CA LYS A 38 -24.08 -16.61 26.11
C LYS A 38 -25.34 -15.83 25.76
N GLY A 39 -26.34 -15.95 26.62
CA GLY A 39 -27.57 -15.14 26.57
C GLY A 39 -27.71 -14.35 27.86
N GLU A 40 -27.90 -13.04 27.74
CA GLU A 40 -28.22 -12.16 28.87
C GLU A 40 -29.45 -11.32 28.50
N GLY A 41 -30.61 -11.69 29.07
CA GLY A 41 -31.91 -11.15 28.65
C GLY A 41 -32.24 -11.50 27.20
N ASN A 42 -32.55 -10.48 26.39
CA ASN A 42 -32.84 -10.63 24.95
C ASN A 42 -31.58 -10.57 24.06
N PHE A 43 -30.39 -10.45 24.66
CA PHE A 43 -29.14 -10.33 23.92
C PHE A 43 -28.39 -11.66 23.92
N GLU A 44 -28.03 -12.13 22.72
CA GLU A 44 -27.11 -13.25 22.54
C GLU A 44 -25.77 -12.71 22.06
N TYR A 45 -24.68 -13.13 22.71
CA TYR A 45 -23.32 -12.79 22.29
C TYR A 45 -22.40 -14.00 22.37
N TRP A 46 -21.26 -13.87 21.71
CA TRP A 46 -20.24 -14.90 21.63
C TRP A 46 -19.02 -14.43 22.38
N GLU A 47 -18.42 -15.32 23.18
CA GLU A 47 -17.23 -15.00 23.94
C GLU A 47 -16.18 -16.12 23.86
N ASN A 48 -14.93 -15.74 24.10
CA ASN A 48 -13.83 -16.65 24.30
C ASN A 48 -12.90 -16.05 25.37
N SER A 49 -12.43 -16.86 26.32
CA SER A 49 -11.60 -16.38 27.44
C SER A 49 -10.21 -15.88 27.01
N LYS A 50 -9.77 -16.20 25.79
CA LYS A 50 -8.46 -15.82 25.25
C LYS A 50 -8.53 -14.68 24.25
N GLN A 51 -9.72 -14.31 23.77
CA GLN A 51 -9.87 -13.35 22.69
C GLN A 51 -11.03 -12.40 22.89
N TYR A 52 -10.78 -11.14 22.54
CA TYR A 52 -11.82 -10.15 22.43
C TYR A 52 -12.64 -10.39 21.15
N VAL A 53 -13.95 -10.58 21.30
CA VAL A 53 -14.90 -10.66 20.19
C VAL A 53 -15.37 -9.25 19.88
N TYR A 54 -15.05 -8.77 18.67
CA TYR A 54 -15.46 -7.44 18.22
C TYR A 54 -16.89 -7.42 17.73
N GLU A 55 -17.28 -8.41 16.92
CA GLU A 55 -18.60 -8.44 16.29
C GLU A 55 -18.98 -9.88 15.89
N VAL A 56 -20.28 -10.19 15.96
CA VAL A 56 -20.85 -11.43 15.43
C VAL A 56 -21.79 -11.07 14.28
N ILE A 57 -21.46 -11.56 13.09
CA ILE A 57 -22.19 -11.31 11.86
C ILE A 57 -22.99 -12.57 11.53
N LYS A 58 -24.29 -12.40 11.28
CA LYS A 58 -25.14 -13.44 10.69
C LYS A 58 -25.33 -13.14 9.21
N PRO A 59 -24.62 -13.84 8.30
CA PRO A 59 -24.74 -13.59 6.87
C PRO A 59 -26.19 -13.80 6.40
N THR A 60 -26.65 -12.94 5.50
CA THR A 60 -28.00 -13.05 4.90
C THR A 60 -27.96 -13.51 3.44
N ARG A 61 -26.76 -13.55 2.85
CA ARG A 61 -26.48 -13.95 1.46
C ARG A 61 -25.21 -14.79 1.41
N SER A 62 -25.09 -15.62 0.38
CA SER A 62 -23.92 -16.47 0.17
C SER A 62 -22.64 -15.68 -0.09
N SER A 63 -22.75 -14.53 -0.75
CA SER A 63 -21.64 -13.61 -1.02
C SER A 63 -22.08 -12.18 -0.74
N SER A 64 -21.38 -11.49 0.15
CA SER A 64 -21.65 -10.10 0.55
C SER A 64 -20.49 -9.58 1.41
N PHE A 65 -20.62 -8.36 1.91
CA PHE A 65 -19.77 -7.81 2.95
C PHE A 65 -20.61 -7.29 4.13
N ASN A 66 -19.94 -7.05 5.27
CA ASN A 66 -20.45 -6.33 6.43
C ASN A 66 -19.45 -5.24 6.81
N GLN A 67 -19.87 -3.98 6.76
CA GLN A 67 -19.08 -2.86 7.27
C GLN A 67 -19.29 -2.77 8.78
N THR A 68 -18.22 -2.89 9.56
CA THR A 68 -18.30 -2.85 11.03
C THR A 68 -18.23 -1.42 11.56
N GLY A 69 -18.52 -1.25 12.85
CA GLY A 69 -18.20 0.00 13.58
C GLY A 69 -16.75 0.07 14.09
N ILE A 70 -15.96 -0.99 13.88
CA ILE A 70 -14.65 -1.16 14.51
C ILE A 70 -13.60 -0.40 13.72
N ARG A 71 -13.00 0.61 14.37
CA ARG A 71 -11.89 1.36 13.78
C ARG A 71 -10.66 0.47 13.62
N PHE A 72 -9.97 0.64 12.50
CA PHE A 72 -8.73 -0.07 12.27
C PHE A 72 -7.62 0.49 13.15
N ASN A 73 -7.02 -0.38 13.97
CA ASN A 73 -5.82 -0.04 14.71
C ASN A 73 -4.61 -0.19 13.78
N ARG A 74 -4.08 0.93 13.32
CA ARG A 74 -2.94 0.96 12.40
C ARG A 74 -1.68 0.28 12.95
N SER A 75 -1.46 0.29 14.27
CA SER A 75 -0.30 -0.37 14.84
C SER A 75 -0.32 -1.88 14.64
N GLU A 76 -1.45 -2.48 14.25
CA GLU A 76 -1.52 -3.88 13.83
C GLU A 76 -0.71 -4.14 12.55
N LEU A 77 -0.46 -3.12 11.72
CA LEU A 77 0.45 -3.22 10.59
C LEU A 77 1.91 -3.03 10.98
N ASP A 78 2.22 -2.64 12.21
CA ASP A 78 3.60 -2.56 12.65
C ASP A 78 4.23 -3.94 12.64
N TRP A 79 5.24 -4.07 11.76
CA TRP A 79 5.84 -5.34 11.40
C TRP A 79 6.59 -5.91 12.60
N VAL A 80 6.16 -7.08 13.03
CA VAL A 80 6.85 -7.91 14.02
C VAL A 80 7.25 -9.21 13.31
N GLY A 81 8.32 -9.18 12.52
CA GLY A 81 8.85 -10.36 11.84
C GLY A 81 7.94 -10.92 10.73
N ASN A 82 8.09 -12.21 10.39
CA ASN A 82 7.43 -12.84 9.23
C ASN A 82 5.91 -13.07 9.37
N VAL A 83 5.21 -12.31 10.22
CA VAL A 83 3.77 -12.47 10.45
C VAL A 83 3.00 -11.85 9.28
N LYS A 84 2.28 -12.69 8.53
CA LYS A 84 1.38 -12.28 7.43
C LYS A 84 -0.05 -11.97 7.89
N ASN A 85 -0.39 -12.36 9.12
CA ASN A 85 -1.74 -12.28 9.67
C ASN A 85 -1.78 -11.21 10.77
N HIS A 86 -2.50 -10.12 10.54
CA HIS A 86 -2.49 -8.94 11.41
C HIS A 86 -3.77 -8.85 12.20
N GLY A 87 -3.66 -8.61 13.51
CA GLY A 87 -4.66 -8.17 14.51
C GLY A 87 -6.05 -8.82 14.55
N TYR A 88 -6.70 -8.90 13.39
CA TYR A 88 -8.10 -9.18 13.18
C TYR A 88 -8.30 -10.51 12.46
N TYR A 89 -9.07 -11.36 13.10
CA TYR A 89 -9.43 -12.69 12.61
C TYR A 89 -10.94 -12.78 12.45
N VAL A 90 -11.39 -13.46 11.40
CA VAL A 90 -12.79 -13.83 11.23
C VAL A 90 -12.90 -15.34 11.26
N HIS A 91 -13.67 -15.83 12.23
CA HIS A 91 -13.93 -17.25 12.42
C HIS A 91 -15.31 -17.57 11.87
N MET A 92 -15.38 -18.52 10.94
CA MET A 92 -16.65 -19.09 10.50
C MET A 92 -17.05 -20.17 11.48
N THR A 93 -18.24 -20.06 12.06
CA THR A 93 -18.68 -20.90 13.17
C THR A 93 -20.05 -21.53 12.93
N THR A 94 -20.25 -22.75 13.43
CA THR A 94 -21.58 -23.38 13.49
C THR A 94 -22.44 -22.68 14.54
N PRO A 95 -23.79 -22.81 14.56
CA PRO A 95 -24.64 -22.15 15.56
C PRO A 95 -24.32 -22.56 17.00
N ALA A 96 -23.63 -23.68 17.19
CA ALA A 96 -23.19 -24.21 18.47
C ALA A 96 -21.85 -23.63 18.96
N GLY A 97 -21.19 -22.72 18.24
CA GLY A 97 -19.92 -22.13 18.68
C GLY A 97 -18.67 -22.72 18.04
N ILE A 98 -18.78 -23.87 17.36
CA ILE A 98 -17.62 -24.61 16.82
C ILE A 98 -17.05 -23.86 15.60
N VAL A 99 -15.75 -23.53 15.65
CA VAL A 99 -15.03 -22.89 14.54
C VAL A 99 -14.71 -23.93 13.46
N VAL A 100 -15.16 -23.67 12.24
CA VAL A 100 -14.92 -24.55 11.08
C VAL A 100 -13.82 -24.04 10.16
N LYS A 101 -13.65 -22.71 10.08
CA LYS A 101 -12.56 -22.07 9.31
C LYS A 101 -12.20 -20.73 9.96
N THR A 102 -10.92 -20.37 9.85
CA THR A 102 -10.39 -19.08 10.34
C THR A 102 -9.73 -18.35 9.18
N TYR A 103 -10.03 -17.06 9.06
CA TYR A 103 -9.36 -16.13 8.15
C TYR A 103 -8.86 -14.95 8.96
N CYS A 104 -8.00 -14.12 8.37
CA CYS A 104 -7.45 -12.95 9.02
C CYS A 104 -7.28 -11.81 8.01
N MET A 105 -7.06 -10.61 8.53
CA MET A 105 -6.47 -9.55 7.73
C MET A 105 -5.05 -9.96 7.35
N ARG A 106 -4.73 -9.90 6.05
CA ARG A 106 -3.42 -10.29 5.54
C ARG A 106 -2.63 -9.07 5.09
N ALA A 107 -1.35 -9.07 5.39
CA ALA A 107 -0.38 -8.23 4.71
C ALA A 107 0.60 -9.12 3.92
N TYR A 108 1.33 -8.50 3.02
CA TYR A 108 2.25 -9.15 2.10
C TYR A 108 3.60 -8.40 2.07
N PRO A 109 4.26 -8.25 3.23
CA PRO A 109 5.46 -7.42 3.33
C PRO A 109 6.67 -8.04 2.64
N THR A 110 6.67 -9.33 2.32
CA THR A 110 7.83 -10.06 1.78
C THR A 110 7.51 -10.85 0.50
N TRP A 111 6.44 -10.50 -0.22
CA TRP A 111 5.95 -11.37 -1.30
C TRP A 111 6.97 -11.57 -2.42
N MET A 112 7.81 -10.58 -2.77
CA MET A 112 8.81 -10.79 -3.81
C MET A 112 9.86 -11.82 -3.37
N ASN A 113 10.34 -11.74 -2.13
CA ASN A 113 11.25 -12.73 -1.54
C ASN A 113 10.59 -14.10 -1.37
N ASP A 114 9.32 -14.15 -0.94
CA ASP A 114 8.56 -15.40 -0.79
C ASP A 114 8.45 -16.16 -2.12
N TYR A 115 8.29 -15.42 -3.23
CA TYR A 115 8.19 -15.98 -4.58
C TYR A 115 9.51 -15.93 -5.35
N LYS A 116 10.65 -15.68 -4.69
CA LYS A 116 11.95 -15.47 -5.34
C LYS A 116 12.33 -16.58 -6.31
N SER A 117 12.02 -17.83 -5.97
CA SER A 117 12.28 -18.99 -6.85
C SER A 117 11.47 -19.00 -8.15
N GLN A 118 10.30 -18.34 -8.17
CA GLN A 118 9.44 -18.28 -9.35
C GLN A 118 9.64 -17.00 -10.16
N ILE A 119 9.87 -15.86 -9.49
CA ILE A 119 9.89 -14.54 -10.14
C ILE A 119 11.29 -13.93 -10.26
N GLY A 120 12.30 -14.53 -9.63
CA GLY A 120 13.63 -13.92 -9.50
C GLY A 120 14.33 -13.65 -10.82
N ASP A 121 14.18 -14.52 -11.80
CA ASP A 121 14.80 -14.40 -13.13
C ASP A 121 13.91 -13.67 -14.15
N ILE A 122 12.74 -13.19 -13.74
CA ILE A 122 11.86 -12.40 -14.61
C ILE A 122 12.33 -10.94 -14.60
N SER A 123 12.37 -10.31 -15.78
CA SER A 123 12.71 -8.90 -15.92
C SER A 123 11.63 -7.97 -15.36
N LEU A 124 12.02 -6.78 -14.89
CA LEU A 124 11.09 -5.80 -14.31
C LEU A 124 9.92 -5.46 -15.24
N ASN A 125 10.17 -5.33 -16.54
CA ASN A 125 9.14 -5.02 -17.55
C ASN A 125 8.18 -6.18 -17.87
N GLN A 126 8.45 -7.39 -17.40
CA GLN A 126 7.58 -8.56 -17.56
C GLN A 126 6.79 -8.89 -16.29
N LEU A 127 7.12 -8.24 -15.17
CA LEU A 127 6.48 -8.48 -13.89
C LEU A 127 5.19 -7.68 -13.74
N PHE A 128 4.18 -8.33 -13.17
CA PHE A 128 3.05 -7.62 -12.60
C PHE A 128 3.44 -7.09 -11.22
N ILE A 129 3.60 -5.77 -11.10
CA ILE A 129 3.99 -5.11 -9.85
C ILE A 129 2.83 -4.20 -9.41
N PRO A 130 2.18 -4.48 -8.26
CA PRO A 130 1.16 -3.58 -7.72
C PRO A 130 1.79 -2.26 -7.26
N GLY A 131 1.11 -1.16 -7.54
CA GLY A 131 1.54 0.18 -7.13
C GLY A 131 0.39 1.06 -6.68
N THR A 132 0.72 2.20 -6.10
CA THR A 132 -0.27 3.21 -5.66
C THR A 132 -0.03 4.54 -6.39
N TYR A 133 -1.13 5.15 -6.86
CA TYR A 133 -1.11 6.43 -7.55
C TYR A 133 -1.08 7.59 -6.56
N GLN A 134 -0.16 8.53 -6.74
CA GLN A 134 0.11 9.61 -5.78
C GLN A 134 0.21 9.08 -4.34
N SER A 135 1.11 8.13 -4.10
CA SER A 135 1.18 7.29 -2.90
C SER A 135 1.25 8.08 -1.58
N ALA A 136 1.80 9.29 -1.62
CA ALA A 136 1.91 10.14 -0.44
C ALA A 136 0.64 10.96 -0.15
N SER A 137 -0.39 10.92 -0.99
CA SER A 137 -1.65 11.63 -0.78
C SER A 137 -2.64 10.83 0.06
N TYR A 138 -2.16 10.35 1.22
CA TYR A 138 -2.95 9.57 2.19
C TYR A 138 -3.60 10.46 3.24
N MET A 139 -4.73 9.99 3.77
CA MET A 139 -5.50 10.66 4.82
C MET A 139 -4.71 10.76 6.13
N THR A 140 -4.90 11.89 6.79
CA THR A 140 -4.54 12.14 8.19
C THR A 140 -5.78 12.53 8.97
N GLU A 141 -5.69 12.53 10.30
CA GLU A 141 -6.75 13.09 11.14
C GLU A 141 -7.09 14.54 10.73
N VAL A 142 -6.07 15.34 10.39
CA VAL A 142 -6.24 16.72 9.92
C VAL A 142 -7.02 16.77 8.61
N SER A 143 -6.59 16.02 7.59
CA SER A 143 -7.28 16.03 6.28
C SER A 143 -8.65 15.36 6.31
N ALA A 144 -8.96 14.54 7.31
CA ALA A 144 -10.26 13.89 7.48
C ALA A 144 -11.32 14.84 8.06
N VAL A 145 -10.91 15.83 8.85
CA VAL A 145 -11.79 16.87 9.40
C VAL A 145 -11.76 18.16 8.59
N ASP A 146 -10.82 18.29 7.66
CA ASP A 146 -10.73 19.41 6.74
C ASP A 146 -11.75 19.26 5.60
N TYR A 147 -12.83 20.05 5.70
CA TYR A 147 -13.90 20.09 4.70
C TYR A 147 -13.57 21.00 3.52
N GLU A 148 -12.37 21.61 3.45
CA GLU A 148 -11.98 22.34 2.26
C GLU A 148 -11.98 21.42 1.04
N ILE A 149 -12.75 21.83 0.02
CA ILE A 149 -12.95 21.13 -1.24
C ILE A 149 -11.60 20.65 -1.83
N LYS A 150 -10.57 21.49 -1.76
CA LYS A 150 -9.24 21.20 -2.30
C LYS A 150 -8.58 19.99 -1.63
N HIS A 151 -8.70 19.85 -0.31
CA HIS A 151 -8.15 18.71 0.40
C HIS A 151 -8.92 17.43 0.07
N LYS A 152 -10.25 17.48 -0.01
CA LYS A 152 -11.09 16.32 -0.37
C LYS A 152 -10.74 15.69 -1.72
N TYR A 153 -10.46 16.51 -2.74
CA TYR A 153 -10.13 16.02 -4.09
C TYR A 153 -8.65 15.70 -4.30
N SER A 154 -7.80 15.98 -3.31
CA SER A 154 -6.37 15.73 -3.40
C SER A 154 -5.94 14.43 -2.72
N ILE A 155 -6.84 13.75 -2.01
CA ILE A 155 -6.57 12.45 -1.38
C ILE A 155 -6.83 11.32 -2.37
N THR A 156 -5.83 10.45 -2.54
CA THR A 156 -5.92 9.26 -3.41
C THR A 156 -5.70 7.95 -2.66
N GLN A 157 -5.15 8.03 -1.44
CA GLN A 157 -4.90 6.89 -0.57
C GLN A 157 -5.71 7.07 0.72
N GLY A 158 -6.15 5.95 1.31
CA GLY A 158 -6.91 5.93 2.55
C GLY A 158 -6.07 6.32 3.77
N TRP A 159 -6.19 5.57 4.85
CA TRP A 159 -5.47 5.84 6.10
C TRP A 159 -4.07 5.18 6.13
N GLU A 160 -3.73 4.46 5.07
CA GLU A 160 -2.48 3.78 4.85
C GLU A 160 -1.40 4.76 4.35
N ASP A 161 -0.37 5.00 5.18
CA ASP A 161 0.84 5.70 4.73
C ASP A 161 1.63 4.82 3.76
N VAL A 162 2.70 5.38 3.23
CA VAL A 162 3.57 4.69 2.27
C VAL A 162 4.10 3.37 2.83
N ARG A 163 4.51 3.32 4.10
CA ARG A 163 5.00 2.07 4.70
C ARG A 163 3.90 1.02 4.85
N SER A 164 2.69 1.42 5.26
CA SER A 164 1.53 0.54 5.31
C SER A 164 1.13 0.02 3.93
N GLN A 165 1.14 0.88 2.90
CA GLN A 165 0.88 0.48 1.51
C GLN A 165 1.89 -0.58 1.04
N LEU A 166 3.18 -0.39 1.34
CA LEU A 166 4.24 -1.36 1.03
C LEU A 166 4.02 -2.69 1.78
N ARG A 167 3.68 -2.65 3.07
CA ARG A 167 3.36 -3.86 3.86
C ARG A 167 2.15 -4.60 3.32
N LEU A 168 1.14 -3.88 2.82
CA LEU A 168 -0.04 -4.48 2.19
C LEU A 168 0.24 -5.08 0.80
N GLY A 169 1.40 -4.79 0.21
CA GLY A 169 1.91 -5.48 -0.97
C GLY A 169 2.36 -4.58 -2.12
N ALA A 170 2.10 -3.26 -2.06
CA ALA A 170 2.55 -2.33 -3.09
C ALA A 170 4.08 -2.32 -3.20
N ARG A 171 4.62 -2.18 -4.41
CA ARG A 171 6.07 -2.09 -4.67
C ARG A 171 6.42 -0.99 -5.66
N TYR A 172 5.43 -0.33 -6.25
CA TYR A 172 5.59 0.88 -7.05
C TYR A 172 4.89 2.07 -6.36
N LEU A 173 5.62 3.16 -6.18
CA LEU A 173 5.14 4.37 -5.53
C LEU A 173 5.23 5.55 -6.51
N ASP A 174 4.09 6.14 -6.88
CA ASP A 174 4.05 7.41 -7.62
C ASP A 174 4.14 8.58 -6.64
N ILE A 175 5.26 9.29 -6.68
CA ILE A 175 5.57 10.40 -5.79
C ILE A 175 5.67 11.69 -6.59
N ARG A 176 4.96 12.72 -6.13
CA ARG A 176 5.09 14.09 -6.64
C ARG A 176 5.72 14.97 -5.59
N VAL A 177 6.66 15.83 -5.98
CA VAL A 177 7.48 16.62 -5.06
C VAL A 177 7.40 18.10 -5.39
N GLY A 178 7.36 18.93 -4.34
CA GLY A 178 7.51 20.38 -4.45
C GLY A 178 8.53 20.90 -3.44
N ARG A 179 9.14 22.03 -3.78
CA ARG A 179 10.03 22.81 -2.91
C ARG A 179 9.29 24.04 -2.38
N TYR A 180 9.18 24.16 -1.06
CA TYR A 180 8.47 25.26 -0.40
C TYR A 180 9.45 26.07 0.45
N THR A 181 9.48 27.39 0.25
CA THR A 181 10.58 28.31 0.65
C THR A 181 10.62 28.70 2.14
N ASN A 182 10.09 27.90 3.06
CA ASN A 182 10.27 28.14 4.49
C ASN A 182 11.45 27.35 5.06
N LYS A 183 12.31 28.07 5.77
CA LYS A 183 13.64 27.67 6.25
C LYS A 183 13.60 26.34 7.03
N ASP A 184 14.61 25.51 6.76
CA ASP A 184 14.97 24.22 7.37
C ASP A 184 14.40 22.94 6.74
N VAL A 185 13.23 22.95 6.09
CA VAL A 185 12.69 21.72 5.46
C VAL A 185 12.08 21.98 4.08
N PRO A 186 12.88 21.92 3.00
CA PRO A 186 12.47 22.42 1.70
C PRO A 186 11.49 21.52 0.95
N TYR A 187 11.57 20.19 1.12
CA TYR A 187 10.88 19.25 0.24
C TYR A 187 9.66 18.59 0.87
N TRP A 188 8.53 18.72 0.17
CA TRP A 188 7.26 18.11 0.51
C TRP A 188 6.74 17.28 -0.66
N THR A 189 6.02 16.22 -0.35
CA THR A 189 5.14 15.61 -1.33
C THR A 189 3.91 16.49 -1.56
N ALA A 190 3.31 16.38 -2.73
CA ALA A 190 2.17 17.20 -3.10
C ALA A 190 1.19 16.44 -4.01
N ASN A 191 -0.04 16.91 -4.06
CA ASN A 191 -0.96 16.59 -5.14
C ASN A 191 -1.53 17.90 -5.67
N SER A 192 -1.24 18.18 -6.94
CA SER A 192 -1.56 19.48 -7.54
C SER A 192 -0.99 20.61 -6.67
N ILE A 193 -1.83 21.54 -6.21
CA ILE A 193 -1.42 22.67 -5.35
C ILE A 193 -1.40 22.33 -3.85
N VAL A 194 -1.84 21.13 -3.46
CA VAL A 194 -2.00 20.75 -2.06
C VAL A 194 -0.72 20.10 -1.56
N LYS A 195 -0.11 20.73 -0.56
CA LYS A 195 1.05 20.19 0.16
C LYS A 195 0.60 19.04 1.05
N MET A 196 1.29 17.90 0.94
CA MET A 196 0.95 16.68 1.68
C MET A 196 1.90 16.47 2.84
N HIS A 197 2.88 15.56 2.71
CA HIS A 197 3.77 15.15 3.79
C HIS A 197 5.21 15.57 3.50
N LEU A 198 6.04 15.57 4.53
CA LEU A 198 7.46 15.83 4.35
C LEU A 198 8.10 14.72 3.52
N LEU A 199 8.89 15.08 2.49
CA LEU A 199 9.58 14.09 1.68
C LEU A 199 10.51 13.22 2.54
N ARG A 200 11.18 13.80 3.53
CA ARG A 200 11.97 13.06 4.54
C ARG A 200 11.18 11.93 5.20
N GLN A 201 9.93 12.16 5.58
CA GLN A 201 9.12 11.14 6.25
C GLN A 201 8.80 9.99 5.30
N ILE A 202 8.54 10.31 4.03
CA ILE A 202 8.28 9.31 3.00
C ILE A 202 9.54 8.47 2.70
N LEU A 203 10.69 9.12 2.52
CA LEU A 203 11.97 8.43 2.32
C LEU A 203 12.30 7.51 3.49
N GLU A 204 12.08 7.97 4.73
CA GLU A 204 12.30 7.18 5.94
C GLU A 204 11.38 5.95 6.02
N GLN A 205 10.11 6.10 5.62
CA GLN A 205 9.16 4.99 5.55
C GLN A 205 9.60 3.91 4.56
N VAL A 206 10.06 4.31 3.36
CA VAL A 206 10.59 3.38 2.35
C VAL A 206 11.88 2.72 2.84
N ARG A 207 12.81 3.50 3.41
CA ARG A 207 14.08 3.01 3.97
C ARG A 207 13.86 1.91 5.00
N LYS A 208 13.02 2.18 6.01
CA LYS A 208 12.67 1.19 7.04
C LYS A 208 12.08 -0.07 6.44
N PHE A 209 11.15 0.08 5.49
CA PHE A 209 10.52 -1.07 4.85
C PHE A 209 11.54 -1.98 4.14
N VAL A 210 12.41 -1.42 3.30
CA VAL A 210 13.37 -2.26 2.54
C VAL A 210 14.44 -2.87 3.43
N GLU A 211 14.86 -2.19 4.51
CA GLU A 211 15.81 -2.73 5.49
C GLU A 211 15.21 -3.88 6.29
N GLU A 212 13.93 -3.80 6.64
CA GLU A 212 13.22 -4.84 7.38
C GLU A 212 12.88 -6.08 6.54
N THR A 213 12.61 -5.88 5.25
CA THR A 213 11.98 -6.91 4.41
C THR A 213 12.87 -7.44 3.29
N ASN A 214 13.95 -6.73 2.95
CA ASN A 214 14.80 -7.04 1.81
C ASN A 214 14.04 -7.03 0.45
N GLU A 215 12.88 -6.38 0.39
CA GLU A 215 12.08 -6.24 -0.82
C GLU A 215 12.57 -5.10 -1.71
N ILE A 216 12.22 -5.14 -2.99
CA ILE A 216 12.58 -4.11 -3.97
C ILE A 216 11.43 -3.11 -4.10
N VAL A 217 11.71 -1.81 -3.97
CA VAL A 217 10.72 -0.74 -4.11
C VAL A 217 11.10 0.17 -5.27
N ILE A 218 10.14 0.43 -6.16
CA ILE A 218 10.22 1.45 -7.19
C ILE A 218 9.64 2.74 -6.61
N PHE A 219 10.53 3.70 -6.34
CA PHE A 219 10.23 5.03 -5.86
C PHE A 219 10.27 6.00 -7.04
N ASP A 220 9.12 6.22 -7.69
CA ASP A 220 9.05 7.02 -8.90
C ASP A 220 8.69 8.47 -8.59
N ILE A 221 9.67 9.37 -8.72
CA ILE A 221 9.45 10.81 -8.64
C ILE A 221 8.88 11.25 -9.98
N HIS A 222 7.57 11.06 -10.11
CA HIS A 222 6.85 11.15 -11.38
C HIS A 222 6.43 12.57 -11.75
N GLY A 223 6.54 13.54 -10.83
CA GLY A 223 6.26 14.92 -11.17
C GLY A 223 6.65 15.93 -10.11
N PHE A 224 6.78 17.18 -10.57
CA PHE A 224 7.26 18.31 -9.80
C PHE A 224 6.19 19.39 -9.77
N THR A 225 5.80 19.86 -8.58
CA THR A 225 4.64 20.76 -8.44
C THR A 225 5.03 22.22 -8.34
N VAL A 226 6.02 22.56 -7.50
CA VAL A 226 6.44 23.94 -7.21
C VAL A 226 7.94 23.99 -6.96
N GLY A 227 8.61 25.03 -7.47
CA GLY A 227 9.95 25.43 -7.04
C GLY A 227 11.08 24.48 -7.44
N LEU A 228 10.86 23.72 -8.52
CA LEU A 228 11.78 22.74 -9.12
C LEU A 228 11.80 22.95 -10.64
N ASP A 229 12.03 24.20 -11.05
CA ASP A 229 11.94 24.62 -12.46
C ASP A 229 13.33 24.63 -13.14
N ARG A 230 14.39 24.75 -12.34
CA ARG A 230 15.79 24.80 -12.81
C ARG A 230 16.54 23.52 -12.49
N ILE A 231 17.57 23.21 -13.28
CA ILE A 231 18.46 22.07 -13.03
C ILE A 231 19.05 22.12 -11.62
N ASP A 232 19.62 23.25 -11.18
CA ASP A 232 20.16 23.40 -9.82
C ASP A 232 19.15 23.06 -8.71
N ASP A 233 17.85 23.33 -8.93
CA ASP A 233 16.80 22.98 -7.97
C ASP A 233 16.66 21.45 -7.86
N HIS A 234 16.70 20.75 -9.00
CA HIS A 234 16.70 19.30 -9.04
C HIS A 234 17.98 18.70 -8.43
N GLU A 235 19.16 19.27 -8.67
CA GLU A 235 20.42 18.81 -8.08
C GLU A 235 20.35 18.78 -6.54
N THR A 236 19.86 19.87 -5.93
CA THR A 236 19.69 19.92 -4.47
C THR A 236 18.66 18.93 -3.93
N LEU A 237 17.63 18.60 -4.71
CA LEU A 237 16.66 17.54 -4.36
C LEU A 237 17.32 16.15 -4.46
N ILE A 238 18.15 15.91 -5.47
CA ILE A 238 18.85 14.65 -5.65
C ILE A 238 19.82 14.40 -4.49
N ASP A 239 20.60 15.41 -4.11
CA ASP A 239 21.50 15.29 -2.96
C ASP A 239 20.71 15.04 -1.67
N TYR A 240 19.60 15.74 -1.48
CA TYR A 240 18.69 15.47 -0.36
C TYR A 240 18.21 14.01 -0.30
N ILE A 241 17.88 13.40 -1.44
CA ILE A 241 17.47 11.98 -1.51
C ILE A 241 18.67 11.06 -1.24
N ARG A 242 19.81 11.32 -1.87
CA ARG A 242 21.02 10.49 -1.79
C ARG A 242 21.59 10.45 -0.39
N GLU A 243 21.60 11.57 0.32
CA GLU A 243 21.99 11.64 1.74
C GLU A 243 21.21 10.66 2.63
N ARG A 244 19.95 10.37 2.28
CA ARG A 244 19.02 9.61 3.12
C ARG A 244 18.92 8.14 2.72
N ILE A 245 18.90 7.86 1.41
CA ILE A 245 18.68 6.51 0.89
C ILE A 245 19.68 6.09 -0.20
N GLY A 246 20.69 6.90 -0.52
CA GLY A 246 21.63 6.65 -1.61
C GLY A 246 22.38 5.32 -1.53
N TYR A 247 22.68 4.86 -0.32
CA TYR A 247 23.32 3.56 -0.10
C TYR A 247 22.40 2.37 -0.46
N LEU A 248 21.08 2.58 -0.50
CA LEU A 248 20.06 1.59 -0.90
C LEU A 248 19.62 1.75 -2.36
N MET A 249 20.11 2.77 -3.07
CA MET A 249 19.68 3.08 -4.45
C MET A 249 20.30 2.14 -5.48
N VAL A 250 19.45 1.38 -6.17
CA VAL A 250 19.83 0.43 -7.23
C VAL A 250 20.37 1.19 -8.44
N SER A 251 21.52 0.74 -8.96
CA SER A 251 22.15 1.38 -10.12
C SER A 251 21.28 1.24 -11.38
N PRO A 252 21.08 2.31 -12.17
CA PRO A 252 20.37 2.26 -13.45
C PRO A 252 21.01 1.35 -14.50
N SER A 253 22.27 0.95 -14.32
CA SER A 253 22.97 0.00 -15.22
C SER A 253 22.27 -1.37 -15.34
N ILE A 254 21.41 -1.73 -14.38
CA ILE A 254 20.58 -2.95 -14.46
C ILE A 254 19.48 -2.79 -15.52
N GLY A 255 18.91 -1.59 -15.66
CA GLY A 255 17.86 -1.28 -16.63
C GLY A 255 16.53 -1.98 -16.38
N TRP A 256 15.50 -1.57 -17.13
CA TRP A 256 14.15 -2.14 -17.03
C TRP A 256 14.04 -3.57 -17.58
N ASP A 257 15.00 -4.00 -18.40
CA ASP A 257 15.15 -5.39 -18.85
C ASP A 257 15.90 -6.27 -17.83
N GLY A 258 16.44 -5.67 -16.76
CA GLY A 258 17.08 -6.40 -15.68
C GLY A 258 16.09 -7.17 -14.80
N THR A 259 16.59 -8.21 -14.14
CA THR A 259 15.82 -9.16 -13.31
C THR A 259 15.84 -8.81 -11.83
N LEU A 260 14.88 -9.35 -11.06
CA LEU A 260 14.88 -9.18 -9.59
C LEU A 260 16.13 -9.77 -8.94
N ASN A 261 16.64 -10.90 -9.46
CA ASN A 261 17.87 -11.53 -8.97
C ASN A 261 19.09 -10.64 -9.14
N GLN A 262 19.23 -9.97 -10.29
CA GLN A 262 20.30 -8.99 -10.49
C GLN A 262 20.22 -7.84 -9.48
N ILE A 263 19.02 -7.35 -9.19
CA ILE A 263 18.82 -6.28 -8.19
C ILE A 263 19.17 -6.79 -6.79
N TRP A 264 18.64 -7.95 -6.39
CA TRP A 264 18.94 -8.53 -5.08
C TRP A 264 20.43 -8.74 -4.84
N ALA A 265 21.16 -9.19 -5.87
CA ALA A 265 22.60 -9.43 -5.82
C ALA A 265 23.42 -8.16 -5.53
N THR A 266 22.90 -6.97 -5.83
CA THR A 266 23.59 -5.71 -5.50
C THR A 266 23.60 -5.36 -4.01
N GLY A 267 22.77 -6.01 -3.20
CA GLY A 267 22.49 -5.60 -1.82
C GLY A 267 21.63 -4.33 -1.68
N LYS A 268 21.26 -3.68 -2.79
CA LYS A 268 20.44 -2.47 -2.84
C LYS A 268 19.00 -2.78 -3.25
N ARG A 269 18.06 -1.92 -2.85
CA ARG A 269 16.63 -2.26 -2.86
C ARG A 269 15.68 -1.17 -3.37
N ILE A 270 16.16 0.05 -3.56
CA ILE A 270 15.31 1.17 -3.98
C ILE A 270 15.69 1.58 -5.41
N ILE A 271 14.78 1.36 -6.36
CA ILE A 271 14.88 1.94 -7.70
C ILE A 271 14.30 3.35 -7.59
N VAL A 272 15.11 4.37 -7.83
CA VAL A 272 14.65 5.77 -7.82
C VAL A 272 14.50 6.23 -9.27
N CYS A 273 13.25 6.41 -9.69
CA CYS A 273 12.95 6.95 -11.00
C CYS A 273 12.71 8.45 -10.93
N TYR A 274 12.96 9.16 -12.03
CA TYR A 274 12.89 10.62 -12.07
C TYR A 274 12.29 11.11 -13.38
N ALA A 275 11.20 11.88 -13.30
CA ALA A 275 10.46 12.39 -14.47
C ALA A 275 11.05 13.68 -15.07
N ASN A 276 12.37 13.74 -15.22
CA ASN A 276 13.05 14.80 -15.96
C ASN A 276 14.24 14.19 -16.70
N ALA A 277 14.13 14.06 -18.03
CA ALA A 277 15.12 13.36 -18.86
C ALA A 277 16.49 14.06 -18.88
N GLU A 278 16.52 15.39 -18.87
CA GLU A 278 17.78 16.16 -18.81
C GLU A 278 18.52 15.86 -17.51
N VAL A 279 17.81 15.88 -16.38
CA VAL A 279 18.37 15.55 -15.07
C VAL A 279 18.80 14.08 -15.00
N VAL A 280 18.02 13.14 -15.53
CA VAL A 280 18.41 11.72 -15.58
C VAL A 280 19.73 11.54 -16.35
N ASN A 281 19.90 12.25 -17.47
CA ASN A 281 21.13 12.19 -18.26
C ASN A 281 22.36 12.77 -17.51
N LEU A 282 22.16 13.73 -16.60
CA LEU A 282 23.22 14.25 -15.73
C LEU A 282 23.59 13.30 -14.58
N TYR A 283 22.67 12.41 -14.19
CA TYR A 283 22.85 11.46 -13.09
C TYR A 283 22.69 9.98 -13.52
N PRO A 284 23.41 9.50 -14.55
CA PRO A 284 23.16 8.20 -15.20
C PRO A 284 23.46 6.99 -14.31
N TYR A 285 24.21 7.19 -13.21
CA TYR A 285 24.53 6.13 -12.24
C TYR A 285 23.60 6.10 -11.02
N HIS A 286 22.68 7.06 -10.91
CA HIS A 286 21.82 7.24 -9.74
C HIS A 286 20.32 7.17 -10.07
N LEU A 287 19.89 7.76 -11.20
CA LEU A 287 18.48 7.94 -11.51
C LEU A 287 18.05 7.06 -12.68
N TRP A 288 16.92 6.40 -12.51
CA TRP A 288 16.26 5.65 -13.56
C TRP A 288 15.32 6.57 -14.35
N PRO A 289 15.14 6.36 -15.66
CA PRO A 289 14.06 7.01 -16.39
C PRO A 289 12.70 6.58 -15.79
N THR A 290 11.80 7.54 -15.63
CA THR A 290 10.44 7.31 -15.11
C THR A 290 9.64 6.34 -15.98
N THR A 291 8.64 5.69 -15.39
CA THR A 291 7.71 4.83 -16.14
C THR A 291 6.67 5.67 -16.88
N HIS A 292 5.99 5.09 -17.86
CA HIS A 292 4.88 5.76 -18.54
C HIS A 292 3.56 5.42 -17.86
N HIS A 293 2.80 6.45 -17.49
CA HIS A 293 1.44 6.28 -16.98
C HIS A 293 0.43 6.25 -18.14
N ARG A 294 -0.45 5.25 -18.14
CA ARG A 294 -1.62 5.19 -19.02
C ARG A 294 -2.87 5.45 -18.19
N LEU A 295 -3.31 6.71 -18.16
CA LEU A 295 -4.51 7.13 -17.45
C LEU A 295 -5.65 7.35 -18.45
N ALA A 296 -6.79 6.72 -18.21
CA ALA A 296 -8.01 6.91 -18.99
C ALA A 296 -9.00 7.71 -18.15
N ASP A 297 -9.56 8.78 -18.71
CA ASP A 297 -10.62 9.56 -18.08
C ASP A 297 -11.99 8.93 -18.39
N VAL A 298 -12.22 7.74 -17.83
CA VAL A 298 -13.45 6.95 -18.04
C VAL A 298 -13.82 6.21 -16.75
N ASP A 299 -15.13 6.10 -16.48
CA ASP A 299 -15.68 5.36 -15.33
C ASP A 299 -16.36 4.04 -15.76
N ASP A 300 -16.11 3.59 -16.99
CA ASP A 300 -16.61 2.33 -17.52
C ASP A 300 -15.47 1.32 -17.75
N LYS A 301 -15.67 0.08 -17.29
CA LYS A 301 -14.64 -0.98 -17.36
C LYS A 301 -14.32 -1.39 -18.80
N ILE A 302 -15.30 -1.37 -19.70
CA ILE A 302 -15.10 -1.74 -21.11
C ILE A 302 -14.34 -0.63 -21.83
N GLN A 303 -14.68 0.64 -21.57
CA GLN A 303 -13.95 1.79 -22.09
C GLN A 303 -12.51 1.82 -21.58
N LEU A 304 -12.29 1.58 -20.28
CA LEU A 304 -10.94 1.50 -19.70
C LEU A 304 -10.13 0.38 -20.37
N LYS A 305 -10.73 -0.82 -20.51
CA LYS A 305 -10.10 -1.92 -21.24
C LYS A 305 -9.73 -1.48 -22.66
N ASN A 306 -10.68 -0.96 -23.42
CA ASN A 306 -10.44 -0.52 -24.79
C ASN A 306 -9.33 0.55 -24.87
N TYR A 307 -9.30 1.53 -23.96
CA TYR A 307 -8.23 2.52 -23.91
C TYR A 307 -6.85 1.89 -23.71
N LEU A 308 -6.72 0.97 -22.75
CA LEU A 308 -5.45 0.33 -22.41
C LEU A 308 -4.93 -0.57 -23.52
N TYR A 309 -5.82 -1.26 -24.25
CA TYR A 309 -5.46 -2.20 -25.33
C TYR A 309 -5.35 -1.56 -26.73
N ASN A 310 -6.09 -0.49 -27.03
CA ASN A 310 -6.15 0.08 -28.38
C ASN A 310 -5.14 1.19 -28.65
N LYS A 311 -4.55 1.82 -27.62
CA LYS A 311 -3.38 2.68 -27.85
C LYS A 311 -2.13 1.81 -28.05
N GLN A 312 -1.76 1.60 -29.32
CA GLN A 312 -0.35 1.36 -29.65
C GLN A 312 0.46 2.52 -29.04
N SER A 313 1.54 2.22 -28.31
CA SER A 313 2.44 3.26 -27.83
C SER A 313 2.93 4.05 -29.04
N THR A 314 2.39 5.23 -29.28
CA THR A 314 2.98 6.19 -30.21
C THR A 314 4.17 6.78 -29.50
N TYR A 315 5.35 6.17 -29.69
CA TYR A 315 6.60 6.72 -29.19
C TYR A 315 7.02 7.92 -30.04
N ARG A 316 7.33 9.02 -29.36
CA ARG A 316 8.45 9.90 -29.65
C ARG A 316 9.29 9.98 -28.40
#